data_AF-A0A3S3U0Z0-F1
#
_entry.id   AF-A0A3S3U0Z0-F1
#
_cell.length_a   1.000
_cell.length_b   1.000
_cell.length_c   1.000
_cell.angle_alpha   90.00
_cell.angle_beta   90.00
_cell.angle_gamma   90.00
#
_symmetry.space_group_name_H-M   'P 1'
#
loop_
_entity.id
_entity.type
_entity.pdbx_description
1 polymer ?
#
loop_
_entity_poly.entity_id
_entity_poly.type
_entity_poly.pdbx_seq_one_letter_code
_entity_poly.pdbx_strand_id
1 'polypeptide(L)'
;MENYLVFTENQHFGIILYLILLGLCAVVGYCIWSFKPNPEQPTGNRIAKGILYLVFFVIVGALVSTFFMSLNTKIDNNAVYVKFAPFESEWRSYPWDAIKKCELKTYDPIKDYGGWGIRDGAYNASGDQGLLLTFNDGSQLMIGTQKPEKLKKILQKLNKLNI
;
A
#
# COMPACT_ATOMS: atom_id res chain seq x y z
N MET A 1 -7.97 -21.92 -24.62
CA MET A 1 -8.91 -21.81 -23.49
C MET A 1 -9.06 -20.34 -23.17
N GLU A 2 -10.27 -19.82 -23.08
CA GLU A 2 -10.51 -18.39 -22.81
C GLU A 2 -10.00 -18.01 -21.41
N ASN A 3 -9.28 -16.89 -21.31
CA ASN A 3 -8.86 -16.33 -20.03
C ASN A 3 -10.07 -15.70 -19.34
N TYR A 4 -10.77 -16.47 -18.50
CA TYR A 4 -11.80 -15.90 -17.65
C TYR A 4 -11.17 -15.34 -16.37
N LEU A 5 -11.36 -14.04 -16.15
CA LEU A 5 -10.92 -13.36 -14.93
C LEU A 5 -11.78 -13.84 -13.75
N VAL A 6 -11.15 -14.34 -12.69
CA VAL A 6 -11.84 -14.94 -11.54
C VAL A 6 -11.88 -14.02 -10.33
N PHE A 7 -10.81 -13.23 -10.15
CA PHE A 7 -10.70 -12.26 -9.07
C PHE A 7 -10.17 -10.93 -9.57
N THR A 8 -10.70 -9.85 -9.01
CA THR A 8 -10.11 -8.52 -9.09
C THR A 8 -10.32 -7.80 -7.78
N GLU A 9 -9.28 -7.11 -7.34
CA GLU A 9 -9.29 -6.25 -6.17
C GLU A 9 -8.47 -4.99 -6.48
N ASN A 10 -8.99 -3.85 -6.04
CA ASN A 10 -8.29 -2.58 -6.05
C ASN A 10 -8.32 -2.04 -4.62
N GLN A 11 -7.14 -1.93 -4.00
CA GLN A 11 -6.95 -1.55 -2.61
C GLN A 11 -6.29 -0.18 -2.53
N HIS A 12 -6.82 0.67 -1.67
CA HIS A 12 -6.22 1.96 -1.33
C HIS A 12 -5.74 1.91 0.13
N PHE A 13 -4.92 2.89 0.52
CA PHE A 13 -4.52 3.03 1.91
C PHE A 13 -5.72 3.21 2.85
N GLY A 14 -5.58 2.71 4.07
CA GLY A 14 -6.65 2.74 5.07
C GLY A 14 -6.96 4.13 5.62
N ILE A 15 -8.20 4.33 6.07
CA ILE A 15 -8.69 5.62 6.61
C ILE A 15 -7.85 6.17 7.78
N ILE A 16 -7.27 5.28 8.59
CA ILE A 16 -6.44 5.67 9.73
C ILE A 16 -5.22 6.49 9.27
N LEU A 17 -4.59 6.12 8.15
CA LEU A 17 -3.48 6.89 7.59
C LEU A 17 -3.93 8.32 7.22
N TYR A 18 -5.07 8.45 6.56
CA TYR A 18 -5.60 9.76 6.18
C TYR A 18 -5.98 10.61 7.39
N LEU A 19 -6.56 10.01 8.45
CA LEU A 19 -6.86 10.72 9.70
C LEU A 19 -5.58 11.22 10.39
N ILE A 20 -4.52 10.42 10.40
CA ILE A 20 -3.22 10.83 10.95
C ILE A 20 -2.66 12.01 10.14
N LEU A 21 -2.61 11.90 8.81
CA LEU A 21 -2.10 12.97 7.93
C LEU A 21 -2.94 14.26 8.05
N LEU A 22 -4.26 14.15 8.12
CA LEU A 22 -5.15 15.30 8.33
C LEU A 22 -4.93 15.94 9.71
N GLY A 23 -4.76 15.14 10.76
CA GLY A 23 -4.42 15.63 12.09
C GLY A 23 -3.09 16.39 12.11
N LEU A 24 -2.06 15.86 11.45
CA LEU A 24 -0.76 16.54 11.32
C LEU A 24 -0.88 17.86 10.55
N CYS A 25 -1.65 17.89 9.46
CA CYS A 25 -1.97 19.12 8.74
C CYS A 25 -2.64 20.16 9.65
N ALA A 26 -3.63 19.74 10.44
CA ALA A 26 -4.34 20.63 11.37
C ALA A 26 -3.41 21.19 12.44
N VAL A 27 -2.53 20.37 13.01
CA VAL A 27 -1.54 20.81 14.01
C VAL A 27 -0.57 21.84 13.42
N VAL A 28 0.03 21.54 12.27
CA VAL A 28 0.98 22.47 11.62
C VAL A 28 0.27 23.75 11.17
N GLY A 29 -0.94 23.64 10.64
CA GLY A 29 -1.78 24.78 10.29
C GLY A 29 -2.08 25.68 11.50
N TYR A 30 -2.39 25.07 12.66
CA TYR A 30 -2.56 25.80 13.91
C TYR A 30 -1.27 26.48 14.38
N CYS A 31 -0.10 25.83 14.24
CA CYS A 31 1.20 26.42 14.54
C CYS A 31 1.49 27.65 13.64
N ILE A 32 1.17 27.58 12.34
CA ILE A 32 1.30 28.71 11.41
C ILE A 32 0.39 29.86 11.82
N TRP A 33 -0.88 29.57 12.09
CA TRP A 33 -1.88 30.58 12.48
C TRP A 33 -1.51 31.26 13.81
N SER A 34 -1.03 30.48 14.78
CA SER A 34 -0.64 30.95 16.11
C SER A 34 0.75 31.59 16.16
N PHE A 35 1.52 31.59 15.06
CA PHE A 35 2.89 32.07 15.06
C PHE A 35 2.95 33.60 15.26
N LYS A 36 3.53 34.03 16.39
CA LYS A 36 3.77 35.43 16.73
C LYS A 36 5.22 35.81 16.40
N PRO A 37 5.48 36.65 15.37
CA PRO A 37 6.84 37.03 14.99
C PRO A 37 7.49 37.92 16.05
N ASN A 38 8.77 37.67 16.37
CA ASN A 38 9.58 38.57 17.19
C ASN A 38 10.15 39.71 16.33
N PRO A 39 9.76 40.99 16.54
CA PRO A 39 10.22 42.11 15.72
C PRO A 39 11.75 42.26 15.67
N GLU A 40 12.46 41.84 16.71
CA GLU A 40 13.92 41.94 16.82
C GLU A 40 14.66 40.93 15.93
N GLN A 41 13.98 39.88 15.47
CA GLN A 41 14.57 38.81 14.66
C GLN A 41 13.77 38.56 13.37
N PRO A 42 13.69 39.54 12.45
CA PRO A 42 12.87 39.44 11.24
C PRO A 42 13.31 38.27 10.34
N THR A 43 14.61 38.03 10.23
CA THR A 43 15.16 36.90 9.45
C THR A 43 14.80 35.55 10.08
N GLY A 44 14.94 35.42 11.41
CA GLY A 44 14.58 34.20 12.13
C GLY A 44 13.09 33.85 11.98
N ASN A 45 12.20 34.84 12.08
CA ASN A 45 10.77 34.64 11.86
C ASN A 45 10.44 34.14 10.45
N ARG A 46 11.09 34.71 9.44
CA ARG A 46 10.90 34.30 8.03
C ARG A 46 11.31 32.84 7.83
N ILE A 47 12.47 32.45 8.39
CA ILE A 47 12.96 31.07 8.31
C ILE A 47 12.00 30.12 9.04
N ALA A 48 11.60 30.44 10.27
CA ALA A 48 10.70 29.60 11.06
C ALA A 48 9.34 29.40 10.37
N LYS A 49 8.70 30.47 9.87
CA LYS A 49 7.47 30.35 9.08
C LYS A 49 7.69 29.58 7.79
N GLY A 50 8.80 29.81 7.10
CA GLY A 50 9.17 29.09 5.88
C GLY A 50 9.25 27.58 6.11
N ILE A 51 9.89 27.15 7.21
CA ILE A 51 9.95 25.74 7.60
C ILE A 51 8.54 25.20 7.90
N LEU A 52 7.70 25.93 8.63
CA LEU A 52 6.34 25.49 8.93
C LEU A 52 5.50 25.29 7.64
N TYR A 53 5.60 26.22 6.68
CA TYR A 53 4.95 26.06 5.38
C TYR A 53 5.51 24.88 4.61
N LEU A 54 6.84 24.70 4.58
CA LEU A 54 7.47 23.57 3.92
C LEU A 54 6.95 22.23 4.50
N VAL A 55 6.93 22.10 5.82
CA VAL A 55 6.40 20.92 6.51
C VAL A 55 4.92 20.71 6.16
N PHE A 56 4.11 21.76 6.19
CA PHE A 56 2.70 21.70 5.80
C PHE A 56 2.53 21.17 4.37
N PHE A 57 3.26 21.73 3.39
CA PHE A 57 3.20 21.29 2.00
C PHE A 57 3.72 19.88 1.79
N VAL A 58 4.72 19.44 2.55
CA VAL A 58 5.19 18.04 2.52
C VAL A 58 4.10 17.09 2.99
N ILE A 59 3.41 17.40 4.09
CA ILE A 59 2.32 16.55 4.60
C ILE A 59 1.13 16.54 3.63
N VAL A 60 0.75 17.70 3.08
CA VAL A 60 -0.29 17.79 2.04
C VAL A 60 0.12 17.00 0.80
N GLY A 61 1.38 17.11 0.37
CA GLY A 61 1.92 16.32 -0.74
C GLY A 61 1.83 14.82 -0.49
N ALA A 62 2.15 14.36 0.73
CA ALA A 62 2.01 12.95 1.11
C ALA A 62 0.54 12.49 1.13
N LEU A 63 -0.38 13.34 1.61
CA LEU A 63 -1.82 13.06 1.59
C LEU A 63 -2.34 12.91 0.16
N VAL A 64 -2.01 13.86 -0.72
CA VAL A 64 -2.40 13.83 -2.13
C VAL A 64 -1.76 12.63 -2.84
N SER A 65 -0.48 12.36 -2.58
CA SER A 65 0.24 11.26 -3.22
C SER A 65 -0.34 9.89 -2.83
N THR A 66 -0.62 9.65 -1.55
CA THR A 66 -1.20 8.38 -1.08
C THR A 66 -2.63 8.18 -1.56
N PHE A 67 -3.39 9.27 -1.79
CA PHE A 67 -4.73 9.22 -2.38
C PHE A 67 -4.76 8.62 -3.79
N PHE A 68 -3.72 8.86 -4.60
CA PHE A 68 -3.61 8.30 -5.95
C PHE A 68 -2.97 6.90 -6.00
N MET A 69 -2.45 6.42 -4.88
CA MET A 69 -1.81 5.12 -4.83
C MET A 69 -2.82 4.00 -4.63
N SER A 70 -2.63 2.89 -5.37
CA SER A 70 -3.46 1.71 -5.21
C SER A 70 -2.73 0.41 -5.54
N LEU A 71 -3.03 -0.63 -4.77
CA LEU A 71 -2.62 -2.01 -5.06
C LEU A 71 -3.74 -2.72 -5.80
N ASN A 72 -3.45 -3.10 -7.04
CA ASN A 72 -4.38 -3.79 -7.91
C ASN A 72 -3.94 -5.26 -8.03
N THR A 73 -4.86 -6.17 -7.74
CA THR A 73 -4.63 -7.61 -7.79
C THR A 73 -5.68 -8.24 -8.70
N LYS A 74 -5.24 -9.04 -9.67
CA LYS A 74 -6.12 -9.83 -10.55
C LYS A 74 -5.66 -11.27 -10.57
N ILE A 75 -6.60 -12.20 -10.67
CA ILE A 75 -6.28 -13.63 -10.78
C ILE A 75 -7.17 -14.24 -11.86
N ASP A 76 -6.52 -14.94 -12.80
CA ASP A 76 -7.17 -15.76 -13.81
C ASP A 76 -6.66 -17.23 -13.72
N ASN A 77 -7.01 -18.06 -14.71
CA ASN A 77 -6.59 -19.46 -14.73
C ASN A 77 -5.12 -19.69 -15.07
N ASN A 78 -4.40 -18.66 -15.52
CA ASN A 78 -3.01 -18.76 -15.97
C ASN A 78 -2.04 -18.15 -14.97
N ALA A 79 -2.40 -17.04 -14.33
CA ALA A 79 -1.49 -16.29 -13.48
C ALA A 79 -2.19 -15.44 -12.40
N VAL A 80 -1.38 -15.04 -11.42
CA VAL A 80 -1.67 -13.94 -10.50
C VAL A 80 -1.02 -12.67 -11.05
N TYR A 81 -1.78 -11.58 -11.18
CA TYR A 81 -1.28 -10.30 -11.65
C TYR A 81 -1.37 -9.26 -10.55
N VAL A 82 -0.29 -8.51 -10.37
CA VAL A 82 -0.17 -7.45 -9.37
C VAL A 82 0.32 -6.18 -10.03
N LYS A 83 -0.24 -5.05 -9.61
CA LYS A 83 0.19 -3.72 -10.06
C LYS A 83 0.00 -2.72 -8.93
N PHE A 84 1.08 -2.07 -8.51
CA PHE A 84 1.00 -0.96 -7.57
C PHE A 84 1.06 0.39 -8.30
N ALA A 85 -0.11 0.98 -8.55
CA ALA A 85 -0.20 2.27 -9.22
C ALA A 85 0.07 3.44 -8.25
N PRO A 86 0.66 4.57 -8.70
CA PRO A 86 1.13 4.84 -10.06
C PRO A 86 2.60 4.43 -10.31
N PHE A 87 3.28 3.82 -9.34
CA PHE A 87 4.71 3.51 -9.43
C PHE A 87 5.04 2.45 -10.48
N GLU A 88 4.13 1.49 -10.67
CA GLU A 88 4.25 0.46 -11.69
C GLU A 88 3.21 0.73 -12.78
N SER A 89 3.68 0.94 -14.02
CA SER A 89 2.83 1.13 -15.19
C SER A 89 2.31 -0.20 -15.74
N GLU A 90 3.15 -1.23 -15.71
CA GLU A 90 2.87 -2.58 -16.21
C GLU A 90 2.37 -3.51 -15.09
N TRP A 91 1.61 -4.53 -15.48
CA TRP A 91 1.20 -5.59 -14.57
C TRP A 91 2.35 -6.60 -14.44
N ARG A 92 2.77 -6.88 -13.21
CA ARG A 92 3.62 -8.04 -12.95
C ARG A 92 2.76 -9.29 -12.95
N SER A 93 3.08 -10.23 -13.83
CA SER A 93 2.41 -11.53 -13.91
C SER A 93 3.25 -12.60 -13.23
N TYR A 94 2.60 -13.42 -12.41
CA TYR A 94 3.15 -14.60 -11.76
C TYR A 94 2.38 -15.83 -12.25
N PRO A 95 2.85 -16.50 -13.30
CA PRO A 95 2.26 -17.72 -13.83
C PRO A 95 2.13 -18.83 -12.78
N TRP A 96 1.08 -19.63 -12.86
CA TRP A 96 0.84 -20.71 -11.89
C TRP A 96 1.89 -21.81 -11.91
N ASP A 97 2.60 -22.01 -13.02
CA ASP A 97 3.70 -22.98 -13.16
C ASP A 97 4.96 -22.55 -12.40
N ALA A 98 5.19 -21.24 -12.22
CA ALA A 98 6.26 -20.69 -11.40
C ALA A 98 5.95 -20.75 -9.89
N ILE A 99 4.68 -20.89 -9.51
CA ILE A 99 4.21 -20.86 -8.12
C ILE A 99 4.17 -22.29 -7.56
N LYS A 100 5.02 -22.55 -6.58
CA LYS A 100 5.09 -23.83 -5.86
C LYS A 100 3.98 -23.97 -4.81
N LYS A 101 3.72 -22.90 -4.06
CA LYS A 101 2.72 -22.87 -2.98
C LYS A 101 1.98 -21.54 -2.96
N CYS A 102 0.68 -21.59 -2.68
CA CYS A 102 -0.17 -20.42 -2.54
C CYS A 102 -0.99 -20.57 -1.25
N GLU A 103 -0.81 -19.64 -0.32
CA GLU A 103 -1.39 -19.69 1.03
C GLU A 103 -2.04 -18.36 1.39
N LEU A 104 -3.16 -18.39 2.11
CA LEU A 104 -3.66 -17.19 2.79
C LEU A 104 -3.08 -17.14 4.20
N LYS A 105 -2.46 -16.01 4.54
CA LYS A 105 -1.85 -15.80 5.86
C LYS A 105 -2.24 -14.46 6.46
N THR A 106 -2.38 -14.48 7.77
CA THR A 106 -2.29 -13.29 8.62
C THR A 106 -0.80 -12.95 8.79
N TYR A 107 -0.44 -11.68 8.67
CA TYR A 107 0.91 -11.17 8.86
C TYR A 107 0.87 -9.79 9.54
N ASP A 108 1.98 -9.36 10.14
CA ASP A 108 2.12 -8.01 10.70
C ASP A 108 2.86 -7.12 9.68
N PRO A 109 2.19 -6.18 8.99
CA PRO A 109 2.83 -5.39 7.94
C PRO A 109 4.04 -4.61 8.42
N ILE A 110 4.03 -4.15 9.68
CA ILE A 110 5.11 -3.32 10.22
C ILE A 110 6.30 -4.20 10.61
N LYS A 111 6.06 -5.30 11.33
CA LYS A 111 7.13 -6.17 11.81
C LYS A 111 7.72 -7.06 10.72
N ASP A 112 6.89 -7.57 9.83
CA ASP A 112 7.30 -8.57 8.84
C ASP A 112 7.89 -7.92 7.57
N TYR A 113 7.40 -6.72 7.21
CA TYR A 113 7.73 -6.08 5.92
C TYR A 113 8.10 -4.59 6.02
N GLY A 114 8.12 -3.99 7.22
CA GLY A 114 8.50 -2.58 7.39
C GLY A 114 7.45 -1.58 6.87
N GLY A 115 6.17 -1.96 6.90
CA GLY A 115 5.02 -1.10 6.62
C GLY A 115 4.31 -1.41 5.30
N TRP A 116 3.45 -0.48 4.90
CA TRP A 116 2.63 -0.58 3.68
C TRP A 116 3.34 0.03 2.47
N GLY A 117 2.99 -0.47 1.28
CA GLY A 117 3.50 -0.06 -0.03
C GLY A 117 4.10 -1.23 -0.79
N ILE A 118 5.07 -0.89 -1.66
CA ILE A 118 5.95 -1.85 -2.31
C ILE A 118 7.15 -2.08 -1.38
N ARG A 119 7.43 -3.35 -1.07
CA ARG A 119 8.51 -3.81 -0.21
C ARG A 119 9.22 -4.99 -0.86
N ASP A 120 10.40 -5.31 -0.35
CA ASP A 120 11.12 -6.51 -0.79
C ASP A 120 10.32 -7.76 -0.39
N GLY A 121 9.79 -8.47 -1.39
CA GLY A 121 8.93 -9.63 -1.18
C GLY A 121 7.49 -9.33 -0.72
N ALA A 122 7.01 -8.08 -0.75
CA ALA A 122 5.61 -7.79 -0.40
C ALA A 122 4.99 -6.58 -1.12
N TYR A 123 3.71 -6.72 -1.47
CA TYR A 123 2.81 -5.63 -1.86
C TYR A 123 1.68 -5.56 -0.84
N ASN A 124 1.53 -4.41 -0.18
CA ASN A 124 0.41 -4.20 0.73
C ASN A 124 -0.09 -2.76 0.68
N ALA A 125 -1.40 -2.53 0.64
CA ALA A 125 -1.99 -1.21 0.81
C ALA A 125 -2.62 -1.00 2.20
N SER A 126 -3.12 -2.06 2.82
CA SER A 126 -3.85 -2.01 4.09
C SER A 126 -4.03 -3.39 4.71
N GLY A 127 -4.33 -3.44 6.01
CA GLY A 127 -4.72 -4.69 6.68
C GLY A 127 -3.55 -5.64 6.94
N ASP A 128 -3.89 -6.82 7.46
CA ASP A 128 -2.99 -7.85 7.97
C ASP A 128 -3.23 -9.22 7.29
N GLN A 129 -4.07 -9.28 6.26
CA GLN A 129 -4.38 -10.51 5.52
C GLN A 129 -3.74 -10.45 4.13
N GLY A 130 -3.18 -11.56 3.68
CA GLY A 130 -2.49 -11.60 2.40
C GLY A 130 -2.38 -12.98 1.79
N LEU A 131 -2.13 -13.00 0.48
CA LEU A 131 -1.79 -14.14 -0.33
C LEU A 131 -0.27 -14.28 -0.37
N LEU A 132 0.26 -15.31 0.28
CA LEU A 132 1.67 -15.66 0.18
C LEU A 132 1.88 -16.63 -0.99
N LEU A 133 2.63 -16.18 -1.98
CA LEU A 133 3.16 -17.00 -3.05
C LEU A 133 4.57 -17.47 -2.66
N THR A 134 4.83 -18.76 -2.75
CA THR A 134 6.18 -19.33 -2.71
C THR A 134 6.49 -19.86 -4.08
N PHE A 135 7.58 -19.39 -4.68
CA PHE A 135 7.99 -19.76 -6.03
C PHE A 135 8.86 -21.03 -6.02
N ASN A 136 9.08 -21.60 -7.22
CA ASN A 136 9.89 -22.81 -7.39
C ASN A 136 11.35 -22.62 -6.95
N ASP A 137 11.88 -21.41 -7.03
CA ASP A 137 13.24 -21.04 -6.60
C ASP A 137 13.35 -20.80 -5.08
N GLY A 138 12.24 -20.90 -4.34
CA GLY A 138 12.17 -20.67 -2.90
C GLY A 138 11.94 -19.21 -2.50
N SER A 139 11.96 -18.27 -3.43
CA SER A 139 11.59 -16.88 -3.16
C SER A 139 10.10 -16.77 -2.81
N GLN A 140 9.74 -15.69 -2.12
CA GLN A 140 8.38 -15.48 -1.61
C GLN A 140 7.85 -14.09 -1.96
N LEU A 141 6.55 -14.03 -2.19
CA LEU A 141 5.83 -12.79 -2.41
C LEU A 141 4.53 -12.75 -1.62
N MET A 142 4.40 -11.78 -0.72
CA MET A 142 3.17 -11.47 -0.03
C MET A 142 2.35 -10.43 -0.81
N ILE A 143 1.07 -10.70 -1.03
CA ILE A 143 0.14 -9.76 -1.66
C ILE A 143 -1.02 -9.52 -0.70
N GLY A 144 -1.12 -8.33 -0.11
CA GLY A 144 -2.21 -7.97 0.78
C GLY A 144 -3.59 -8.12 0.13
N THR A 145 -4.61 -8.41 0.94
CA THR A 145 -6.01 -8.50 0.49
C THR A 145 -6.96 -8.03 1.59
N GLN A 146 -7.97 -7.24 1.23
CA GLN A 146 -9.11 -6.91 2.10
C GLN A 146 -10.28 -7.87 1.88
N LYS A 147 -10.12 -8.88 1.01
CA LYS A 147 -11.15 -9.86 0.66
C LYS A 147 -10.64 -11.31 0.81
N PRO A 148 -10.02 -11.69 1.95
CA PRO A 148 -9.40 -13.00 2.14
C PRO A 148 -10.39 -14.16 1.90
N GLU A 149 -11.62 -14.07 2.40
CA GLU A 149 -12.64 -15.11 2.22
C GLU A 149 -13.06 -15.30 0.76
N LYS A 150 -13.17 -14.19 -0.01
CA LYS A 150 -13.48 -14.27 -1.44
C LYS A 150 -12.31 -14.90 -2.19
N LEU A 151 -11.08 -14.50 -1.85
CA LEU A 151 -9.87 -15.02 -2.45
C LEU A 151 -9.71 -16.52 -2.15
N LYS A 152 -9.99 -16.95 -0.92
CA LYS A 152 -9.99 -18.36 -0.50
C LYS A 152 -10.88 -19.22 -1.38
N LYS A 153 -12.15 -18.82 -1.56
CA LYS A 153 -13.12 -19.55 -2.40
C LYS A 153 -12.66 -19.68 -3.85
N ILE A 154 -12.01 -18.64 -4.37
CA ILE A 154 -11.49 -18.61 -5.74
C ILE A 154 -10.29 -19.56 -5.88
N LEU A 155 -9.34 -19.52 -4.96
CA LEU A 155 -8.17 -20.40 -4.97
C LEU A 155 -8.56 -21.87 -4.79
N GLN A 156 -9.59 -22.16 -3.98
CA GLN A 156 -10.18 -23.49 -3.87
C GLN A 156 -10.81 -23.95 -5.19
N LYS A 157 -11.60 -23.09 -5.85
CA LYS A 157 -12.20 -23.41 -7.15
C LYS A 157 -11.16 -23.70 -8.23
N LEU A 158 -10.00 -23.05 -8.16
CA LEU A 158 -8.88 -23.26 -9.08
C LEU A 158 -7.98 -24.45 -8.70
N ASN A 159 -8.25 -25.13 -7.57
CA ASN A 159 -7.36 -26.13 -6.98
C ASN A 159 -5.92 -25.62 -6.78
N LYS A 160 -5.78 -24.34 -6.40
CA LYS A 160 -4.49 -23.66 -6.17
C LYS A 160 -4.23 -23.36 -4.70
N LEU A 161 -5.18 -23.60 -3.80
CA LEU A 161 -4.99 -23.36 -2.37
C LEU A 161 -4.30 -24.56 -1.72
N ASN A 162 -3.12 -24.33 -1.14
CA ASN A 162 -2.44 -25.34 -0.32
C ASN A 162 -2.76 -25.01 1.14
N ILE A 163 -3.52 -25.90 1.79
CA ILE A 163 -3.88 -25.80 3.22
C ILE A 163 -2.65 -26.11 4.08
#